data_AF-A0A359LUH6-F1
#
_entry.id   AF-A0A359LUH6-F1
#
_cell.length_a   1.000
_cell.length_b   1.000
_cell.length_c   1.000
_cell.angle_alpha   90.00
_cell.angle_beta   90.00
_cell.angle_gamma   90.00
#
_symmetry.space_group_name_H-M   'P 1'
#
loop_
_entity.id
_entity.type
_entity.pdbx_description
1 polymer ?
#
loop_
_entity_poly.entity_id
_entity_poly.type
_entity_poly.pdbx_seq_one_letter_code
_entity_poly.pdbx_strand_id
1 'polypeptide(L)'
;MENALTALAALDALGINKDDIETGMAAARWPGRLEFVRENPTLVFDGAHNPAGARTLAAYIRRFHAHRRIWMIFGAMRDKPVDEIAATLFPLAHRVIATRPDQTRALEPEAIAAQAHQPVQAVASVREAFAMVERLASPEDVVFVTGSLYLVGEARALLLEQGA
;
A
#
# COMPACT_ATOMS: atom_id res chain seq x y z
N MET A 1 -15.43 0.11 4.53
CA MET A 1 -16.52 -0.02 5.53
C MET A 1 -17.17 -1.39 5.50
N GLU A 2 -17.26 -2.07 4.36
CA GLU A 2 -17.90 -3.40 4.24
C GLU A 2 -17.38 -4.44 5.25
N ASN A 3 -16.06 -4.61 5.40
CA ASN A 3 -15.48 -5.54 6.38
C ASN A 3 -15.97 -5.29 7.82
N ALA A 4 -16.12 -4.01 8.20
CA ALA A 4 -16.59 -3.63 9.53
C ALA A 4 -18.08 -3.95 9.71
N LEU A 5 -18.90 -3.75 8.67
CA LEU A 5 -20.32 -4.10 8.70
C LEU A 5 -20.53 -5.61 8.77
N THR A 6 -19.74 -6.39 8.02
CA THR A 6 -19.75 -7.86 8.10
C THR A 6 -19.35 -8.34 9.49
N ALA A 7 -18.30 -7.76 10.08
CA ALA A 7 -17.89 -8.09 11.44
C ALA A 7 -18.98 -7.73 12.46
N LEU A 8 -19.59 -6.54 12.34
CA LEU A 8 -20.69 -6.11 13.22
C LEU A 8 -21.88 -7.07 13.16
N ALA A 9 -22.32 -7.44 11.96
CA ALA A 9 -23.42 -8.39 11.77
C ALA A 9 -23.09 -9.77 12.36
N ALA A 10 -21.85 -10.23 12.23
CA ALA A 10 -21.42 -11.49 12.84
C ALA A 10 -21.38 -11.43 14.37
N LEU A 11 -20.89 -10.33 14.94
CA LEU A 11 -20.83 -10.13 16.40
C LEU A 11 -22.22 -10.01 17.01
N ASP A 12 -23.14 -9.33 16.32
CA ASP A 12 -24.55 -9.23 16.70
C ASP A 12 -25.22 -10.63 16.71
N ALA A 13 -24.99 -11.43 15.65
CA ALA A 13 -25.48 -12.80 15.57
C ALA A 13 -24.91 -13.73 16.65
N LEU A 14 -23.72 -13.43 17.18
CA LEU A 14 -23.09 -14.15 18.29
C LEU A 14 -23.53 -13.64 19.68
N GLY A 15 -24.39 -12.61 19.74
CA GLY A 15 -24.90 -12.06 20.99
C GLY A 15 -23.86 -11.28 21.79
N ILE A 16 -22.80 -10.76 21.14
CA ILE A 16 -21.83 -9.89 21.81
C ILE A 16 -22.50 -8.57 22.14
N ASN A 17 -22.31 -8.07 23.37
CA ASN A 17 -22.93 -6.81 23.76
C ASN A 17 -22.32 -5.62 23.00
N LYS A 18 -23.10 -4.54 22.92
CA LYS A 18 -22.73 -3.35 22.13
C LYS A 18 -21.44 -2.69 22.62
N ASP A 19 -21.22 -2.64 23.93
CA ASP A 19 -20.06 -1.97 24.52
C ASP A 19 -18.75 -2.69 24.19
N ASP A 20 -18.77 -4.03 24.18
CA ASP A 20 -17.65 -4.87 23.76
C ASP A 20 -17.39 -4.73 22.26
N ILE A 21 -18.44 -4.67 21.44
CA ILE A 21 -18.32 -4.42 19.99
C ILE A 21 -17.68 -3.05 19.75
N GLU A 22 -18.18 -1.99 20.38
CA GLU A 22 -17.63 -0.64 20.23
C GLU A 22 -16.16 -0.58 20.64
N THR A 23 -15.82 -1.19 21.79
CA THR A 23 -14.44 -1.29 22.29
C THR A 23 -13.54 -2.04 21.31
N GLY A 24 -13.99 -3.20 20.82
CA GLY A 24 -13.25 -4.03 19.87
C GLY A 24 -13.04 -3.34 18.52
N MET A 25 -14.08 -2.67 18.00
CA MET A 25 -14.01 -1.93 16.74
C MET A 25 -13.06 -0.74 16.83
N ALA A 26 -13.05 -0.01 17.95
CA ALA A 26 -12.13 1.09 18.19
C ALA A 26 -10.67 0.62 18.34
N ALA A 27 -10.47 -0.56 18.95
CA ALA A 27 -9.15 -1.16 19.17
C ALA A 27 -8.61 -1.90 17.94
N ALA A 28 -9.46 -2.26 16.96
CA ALA A 28 -9.05 -3.03 15.80
C ALA A 28 -7.90 -2.36 15.03
N ARG A 29 -6.86 -3.14 14.74
CA ARG A 29 -5.73 -2.74 13.89
C ARG A 29 -5.50 -3.79 12.84
N TRP A 30 -5.21 -3.35 11.62
CA TRP A 30 -4.92 -4.25 10.51
C TRP A 30 -3.63 -3.80 9.81
N PRO A 31 -2.48 -4.37 10.20
CA PRO A 31 -1.21 -4.07 9.55
C PRO A 31 -1.27 -4.31 8.03
N GLY A 32 -0.76 -3.36 7.26
CA GLY A 32 -0.77 -3.38 5.81
C GLY A 32 -2.14 -3.20 5.15
N ARG A 33 -3.11 -2.56 5.81
CA ARG A 33 -4.37 -2.11 5.20
C ARG A 33 -4.61 -0.64 5.51
N LEU A 34 -4.28 0.23 4.56
CA LEU A 34 -4.24 1.68 4.74
C LEU A 34 -3.61 2.08 6.09
N GLU A 35 -2.49 1.44 6.43
CA GLU A 35 -1.79 1.63 7.69
C GLU A 35 -0.86 2.84 7.58
N PHE A 36 -1.12 3.87 8.38
CA PHE A 36 -0.27 5.06 8.48
C PHE A 36 0.88 4.77 9.44
N VAL A 37 2.13 4.84 8.95
CA VAL A 37 3.31 4.39 9.72
C VAL A 37 4.30 5.52 10.04
N ARG A 38 4.28 6.63 9.29
CA ARG A 38 5.18 7.76 9.48
C ARG A 38 4.55 9.04 8.93
N GLU A 39 4.95 10.19 9.50
CA GLU A 39 4.65 11.52 8.97
C GLU A 39 5.92 12.18 8.38
N ASN A 40 5.74 13.13 7.45
CA ASN A 40 6.80 13.93 6.83
C ASN A 40 7.94 13.15 6.12
N PRO A 41 7.70 12.57 4.91
CA PRO A 41 6.41 12.47 4.22
C PRO A 41 5.48 11.46 4.88
N THR A 42 4.17 11.63 4.68
CA THR A 42 3.19 10.64 5.13
C THR A 42 3.45 9.31 4.43
N LEU A 43 3.68 8.24 5.19
CA LEU A 43 3.92 6.90 4.67
C LEU A 43 2.74 6.00 5.00
N VAL A 44 2.17 5.38 3.97
CA VAL A 44 0.97 4.54 4.07
C VAL A 44 1.25 3.18 3.44
N PHE A 45 0.96 2.11 4.18
CA PHE A 45 1.09 0.74 3.71
C PHE A 45 -0.26 0.14 3.36
N ASP A 46 -0.37 -0.42 2.16
CA ASP A 46 -1.56 -1.17 1.76
C ASP A 46 -1.23 -2.37 0.88
N GLY A 47 -1.75 -3.54 1.26
CA GLY A 47 -1.49 -4.80 0.60
C GLY A 47 -2.27 -5.07 -0.69
N ALA A 48 -2.90 -4.07 -1.33
CA ALA A 48 -3.62 -4.25 -2.59
C ALA A 48 -2.74 -4.89 -3.66
N HIS A 49 -3.07 -6.13 -4.05
CA HIS A 49 -2.31 -6.96 -4.99
C HIS A 49 -3.20 -7.64 -6.03
N ASN A 50 -4.46 -7.21 -6.11
CA ASN A 50 -5.45 -7.68 -7.07
C ASN A 50 -6.30 -6.48 -7.53
N PRO A 51 -7.06 -6.61 -8.63
CA PRO A 51 -7.79 -5.48 -9.19
C PRO A 51 -8.86 -4.89 -8.27
N ALA A 52 -9.55 -5.72 -7.49
CA ALA A 52 -10.55 -5.24 -6.53
C ALA A 52 -9.91 -4.38 -5.44
N GLY A 53 -8.79 -4.83 -4.86
CA GLY A 53 -8.01 -4.09 -3.89
C GLY A 53 -7.45 -2.79 -4.49
N ALA A 54 -6.94 -2.84 -5.72
CA ALA A 54 -6.44 -1.67 -6.43
C ALA A 54 -7.53 -0.61 -6.63
N ARG A 55 -8.76 -1.02 -7.00
CA ARG A 55 -9.90 -0.11 -7.12
C ARG A 55 -10.29 0.52 -5.78
N THR A 56 -10.31 -0.26 -4.69
CA THR A 56 -10.57 0.24 -3.35
C THR A 56 -9.52 1.26 -2.90
N LEU A 57 -8.23 0.95 -3.10
CA LEU A 57 -7.13 1.86 -2.78
C LEU A 57 -7.20 3.12 -3.65
N ALA A 58 -7.48 3.00 -4.95
CA ALA A 58 -7.67 4.13 -5.85
C ALA A 58 -8.82 5.05 -5.41
N ALA A 59 -9.95 4.48 -4.99
CA ALA A 59 -11.08 5.23 -4.45
C ALA A 59 -10.70 5.99 -3.17
N TYR A 60 -9.95 5.34 -2.27
CA TYR A 60 -9.43 5.97 -1.06
C TYR A 60 -8.50 7.15 -1.40
N ILE A 61 -7.51 6.94 -2.27
CA ILE A 61 -6.57 7.98 -2.70
C ILE A 61 -7.31 9.19 -3.30
N ARG A 62 -8.26 8.95 -4.21
CA ARG A 62 -9.08 10.03 -4.81
C ARG A 62 -9.91 10.77 -3.76
N ARG A 63 -10.42 10.06 -2.75
CA ARG A 63 -11.29 10.66 -1.73
C ARG A 63 -10.51 11.53 -0.74
N PHE A 64 -9.33 11.07 -0.30
CA PHE A 64 -8.63 11.67 0.84
C PHE A 64 -7.30 12.35 0.49
N HIS A 65 -6.73 12.06 -0.67
CA HIS A 65 -5.39 12.52 -1.07
C HIS A 65 -5.33 13.17 -2.46
N ALA A 66 -6.47 13.49 -3.08
CA ALA A 66 -6.51 14.09 -4.42
C ALA A 66 -5.74 15.42 -4.57
N HIS A 67 -5.52 16.16 -3.48
CA HIS A 67 -4.78 17.42 -3.47
C HIS A 67 -3.32 17.28 -3.03
N ARG A 68 -2.84 16.06 -2.79
CA ARG A 68 -1.46 15.78 -2.35
C ARG A 68 -0.65 15.22 -3.52
N ARG A 69 0.65 15.47 -3.51
CA ARG A 69 1.58 14.78 -4.43
C ARG A 69 1.79 13.36 -3.93
N ILE A 70 1.36 12.41 -4.75
CA ILE A 70 1.38 10.99 -4.41
C ILE A 70 2.62 10.32 -4.99
N TRP A 71 3.38 9.66 -4.14
CA TRP A 71 4.42 8.72 -4.51
C TRP A 71 3.91 7.30 -4.30
N MET A 72 4.30 6.39 -5.18
CA MET A 72 3.93 4.99 -5.07
C MET A 72 5.16 4.11 -5.20
N ILE A 73 5.47 3.35 -4.14
CA ILE A 73 6.39 2.23 -4.20
C ILE A 73 5.55 1.00 -4.48
N PHE A 74 5.76 0.39 -5.63
CA PHE A 74 4.96 -0.73 -6.12
C PHE A 74 5.81 -1.96 -6.39
N GLY A 75 5.33 -3.12 -5.97
CA GLY A 75 5.94 -4.40 -6.29
C GLY A 75 4.87 -5.48 -6.31
N ALA A 76 4.97 -6.41 -7.25
CA ALA A 76 3.96 -7.43 -7.46
C ALA A 76 4.57 -8.82 -7.63
N MET A 77 3.77 -9.86 -7.43
CA MET A 77 4.15 -11.23 -7.74
C MET A 77 3.83 -11.56 -9.20
N ARG A 78 4.59 -12.48 -9.81
CA ARG A 78 4.44 -12.90 -11.21
C ARG A 78 3.05 -13.45 -11.58
N ASP A 79 2.29 -13.93 -10.60
CA ASP A 79 0.93 -14.48 -10.79
C ASP A 79 -0.18 -13.41 -10.82
N LYS A 80 0.14 -12.13 -10.65
CA LYS A 80 -0.87 -11.06 -10.52
C LYS A 80 -1.15 -10.36 -11.85
N PRO A 81 -2.38 -9.85 -12.05
CA PRO A 81 -2.72 -9.00 -13.18
C PRO A 81 -2.13 -7.59 -12.98
N VAL A 82 -0.82 -7.48 -13.20
CA VAL A 82 -0.05 -6.25 -12.90
C VAL A 82 -0.47 -5.09 -13.79
N ASP A 83 -0.77 -5.37 -15.06
CA ASP A 83 -1.29 -4.40 -16.02
C ASP A 83 -2.59 -3.74 -15.53
N GLU A 84 -3.59 -4.52 -15.08
CA GLU A 84 -4.86 -3.97 -14.58
C GLU A 84 -4.68 -3.17 -13.28
N ILE A 85 -3.82 -3.67 -12.38
CA ILE A 85 -3.50 -2.99 -11.11
C ILE A 85 -2.78 -1.67 -11.40
N ALA A 86 -1.76 -1.69 -12.25
CA ALA A 86 -0.98 -0.52 -12.65
C ALA A 86 -1.85 0.52 -13.35
N ALA A 87 -2.70 0.11 -14.31
CA ALA A 87 -3.64 0.99 -14.99
C ALA A 87 -4.61 1.69 -14.04
N THR A 88 -4.96 1.04 -12.92
CA THR A 88 -5.85 1.60 -11.90
C THR A 88 -5.13 2.58 -10.97
N LEU A 89 -3.91 2.26 -10.54
CA LEU A 89 -3.21 2.96 -9.47
C LEU A 89 -2.21 4.01 -9.96
N PHE A 90 -1.42 3.69 -10.99
CA PHE A 90 -0.31 4.54 -11.42
C PHE A 90 -0.76 5.94 -11.88
N PRO A 91 -1.89 6.11 -12.59
CA PRO A 91 -2.36 7.44 -12.98
C PRO A 91 -2.67 8.39 -11.80
N LEU A 92 -2.80 7.87 -10.57
CA LEU A 92 -3.00 8.68 -9.37
C LEU A 92 -1.69 9.17 -8.76
N ALA A 93 -0.57 8.55 -9.13
CA ALA A 93 0.74 8.85 -8.57
C ALA A 93 1.46 9.91 -9.40
N HIS A 94 1.94 10.95 -8.73
CA HIS A 94 2.90 11.88 -9.31
C HIS A 94 4.22 11.17 -9.68
N ARG A 95 4.61 10.15 -8.91
CA ARG A 95 5.78 9.34 -9.17
C ARG A 95 5.58 7.89 -8.75
N VAL A 96 6.00 6.97 -9.61
CA VAL A 96 5.96 5.53 -9.35
C VAL A 96 7.37 4.96 -9.33
N ILE A 97 7.68 4.21 -8.29
CA ILE A 97 8.91 3.45 -8.12
C ILE A 97 8.51 1.97 -8.13
N ALA A 98 8.90 1.23 -9.15
CA ALA A 98 8.77 -0.22 -9.17
C ALA A 98 9.95 -0.85 -8.44
N THR A 99 9.66 -1.84 -7.60
CA THR A 99 10.66 -2.63 -6.90
C THR A 99 10.16 -4.07 -6.70
N ARG A 100 11.01 -4.92 -6.13
CA ARG A 100 10.70 -6.30 -5.78
C ARG A 100 11.03 -6.57 -4.31
N PRO A 101 10.14 -7.22 -3.55
CA PRO A 101 10.54 -7.81 -2.28
C PRO A 101 11.46 -9.01 -2.52
N ASP A 102 12.19 -9.43 -1.48
CA ASP A 102 13.04 -10.62 -1.51
C ASP A 102 12.20 -11.90 -1.52
N GLN A 103 11.63 -12.18 -2.69
CA GLN A 103 10.75 -13.31 -2.95
C GLN A 103 11.04 -13.88 -4.33
N THR A 104 11.22 -15.19 -4.42
CA THR A 104 11.48 -15.88 -5.70
C THR A 104 10.39 -15.62 -6.75
N ARG A 105 9.14 -15.43 -6.30
CA ARG A 105 7.99 -15.17 -7.18
C ARG A 105 7.75 -13.69 -7.47
N ALA A 106 8.58 -12.78 -6.95
CA ALA A 106 8.48 -11.37 -7.28
C ALA A 106 8.66 -11.18 -8.80
N LEU A 107 7.90 -10.25 -9.35
CA LEU A 107 8.10 -9.78 -10.71
C LEU A 107 9.24 -8.77 -10.71
N GLU A 108 10.10 -8.81 -11.73
CA GLU A 108 11.21 -7.87 -11.84
C GLU A 108 10.70 -6.43 -12.02
N PRO A 109 11.34 -5.44 -11.38
CA PRO A 109 10.92 -4.03 -11.45
C PRO A 109 10.81 -3.49 -12.87
N GLU A 110 11.72 -3.89 -13.76
CA GLU A 110 11.73 -3.49 -15.16
C GLU A 110 10.52 -4.07 -15.92
N ALA A 111 10.08 -5.28 -15.55
CA ALA A 111 8.90 -5.88 -16.14
C ALA A 111 7.61 -5.20 -15.68
N ILE A 112 7.57 -4.65 -14.46
CA ILE A 112 6.47 -3.78 -13.99
C ILE A 112 6.49 -2.47 -14.79
N ALA A 113 7.67 -1.85 -14.94
CA ALA A 113 7.81 -0.59 -15.67
C ALA A 113 7.41 -0.72 -17.15
N ALA A 114 7.76 -1.84 -17.80
CA ALA A 114 7.41 -2.11 -19.19
C ALA A 114 5.90 -2.28 -19.43
N GLN A 115 5.13 -2.62 -18.40
CA GLN A 115 3.67 -2.75 -18.48
C GLN A 115 2.93 -1.43 -18.19
N ALA A 116 3.64 -0.39 -17.73
CA ALA A 116 3.05 0.87 -17.36
C ALA A 116 2.86 1.80 -18.56
N HIS A 117 1.75 2.54 -18.57
CA HIS A 117 1.47 3.58 -19.57
C HIS A 117 2.08 4.96 -19.22
N GLN A 118 2.89 5.02 -18.18
CA GLN A 118 3.55 6.24 -17.70
C GLN A 118 4.97 5.93 -17.23
N PRO A 119 5.85 6.92 -17.06
CA PRO A 119 7.19 6.70 -16.53
C PRO A 119 7.16 6.05 -15.14
N VAL A 120 7.86 4.93 -15.02
CA VAL A 120 8.06 4.20 -13.76
C VAL A 120 9.56 4.02 -13.56
N GLN A 121 10.06 4.39 -12.39
CA GLN A 121 11.46 4.16 -12.06
C GLN A 121 11.63 2.76 -11.44
N ALA A 122 12.36 1.89 -12.11
CA ALA A 122 12.73 0.57 -11.60
C ALA A 122 13.95 0.69 -10.66
N VAL A 123 13.88 0.04 -9.49
CA VAL A 123 15.00 -0.10 -8.53
C VAL A 123 15.06 -1.52 -7.99
N ALA A 124 16.26 -1.99 -7.66
CA ALA A 124 16.51 -3.41 -7.41
C ALA A 124 15.95 -3.90 -6.08
N SER A 125 15.76 -3.00 -5.11
CA SER A 125 15.34 -3.37 -3.75
C SER A 125 14.40 -2.36 -3.10
N VAL A 126 13.66 -2.85 -2.11
CA VAL A 126 12.77 -2.02 -1.27
C VAL A 126 13.57 -0.92 -0.57
N ARG A 127 14.79 -1.22 -0.12
CA ARG A 127 15.72 -0.26 0.51
C ARG A 127 16.10 0.87 -0.44
N GLU A 128 16.40 0.57 -1.70
CA GLU A 128 16.68 1.61 -2.72
C GLU A 128 15.47 2.50 -2.98
N ALA A 129 14.26 1.92 -3.01
CA ALA A 129 13.03 2.67 -3.18
C ALA A 129 12.83 3.68 -2.03
N PHE A 130 13.07 3.26 -0.78
CA PHE A 130 13.02 4.16 0.37
C PHE A 130 14.09 5.24 0.35
N ALA A 131 15.34 4.89 0.04
CA ALA A 131 16.43 5.87 -0.08
C ALA A 131 16.12 6.96 -1.13
N MET A 132 15.44 6.57 -2.22
CA MET A 132 14.99 7.50 -3.23
C MET A 132 13.89 8.43 -2.74
N VAL A 133 12.91 7.90 -1.98
CA VAL A 133 11.86 8.72 -1.34
C VAL A 133 12.48 9.70 -0.36
N GLU A 134 13.38 9.26 0.52
CA GLU A 134 14.06 10.11 1.50
C GLU A 134 14.83 11.27 0.85
N ARG A 135 15.46 11.01 -0.30
CA ARG A 135 16.25 12.02 -1.01
C ARG A 135 15.41 13.05 -1.77
N LEU A 136 14.19 12.69 -2.18
CA LEU A 136 13.46 13.44 -3.22
C LEU A 136 12.03 13.84 -2.86
N ALA A 137 11.39 13.18 -1.91
CA ALA A 137 10.03 13.50 -1.50
C ALA A 137 10.02 14.70 -0.55
N SER A 138 9.00 15.55 -0.69
CA SER A 138 8.76 16.67 0.22
C SER A 138 8.06 16.17 1.50
N PRO A 139 8.20 16.84 2.66
CA PRO A 139 7.41 16.53 3.86
C PRO A 139 5.89 16.51 3.63
N GLU A 140 5.39 17.28 2.67
CA GLU A 140 3.99 17.36 2.27
C GLU A 140 3.56 16.26 1.29
N ASP A 141 4.47 15.41 0.83
CA ASP A 141 4.12 14.30 -0.06
C ASP A 141 3.44 13.17 0.74
N VAL A 142 2.78 12.26 0.02
CA VAL A 142 2.22 11.02 0.58
C VAL A 142 2.77 9.85 -0.23
N VAL A 143 3.34 8.88 0.46
CA VAL A 143 3.98 7.70 -0.13
C VAL A 143 3.13 6.48 0.19
N PHE A 144 2.63 5.81 -0.85
CA PHE A 144 1.94 4.54 -0.73
C PHE A 144 2.90 3.39 -1.07
N VAL A 145 3.05 2.42 -0.17
CA VAL A 145 3.73 1.15 -0.45
C VAL A 145 2.67 0.08 -0.68
N THR A 146 2.62 -0.47 -1.90
CA THR A 146 1.52 -1.35 -2.31
C THR A 146 1.88 -2.33 -3.44
N GLY A 147 0.93 -3.16 -3.86
CA GLY A 147 1.11 -4.18 -4.90
C GLY A 147 1.36 -5.59 -4.36
N SER A 148 1.84 -5.72 -3.12
CA SER A 148 2.18 -7.00 -2.51
C SER A 148 2.21 -6.93 -0.99
N LEU A 149 1.67 -7.96 -0.33
CA LEU A 149 1.80 -8.14 1.12
C LEU A 149 3.25 -8.40 1.53
N TYR A 150 4.04 -9.08 0.70
CA TYR A 150 5.46 -9.31 0.96
C TYR A 150 6.26 -8.01 0.93
N LEU A 151 5.95 -7.13 -0.03
CA LEU A 151 6.56 -5.81 -0.11
C LEU A 151 6.26 -4.99 1.14
N VAL A 152 4.99 -4.96 1.57
CA VAL A 152 4.59 -4.27 2.79
C VAL A 152 5.28 -4.87 4.02
N GLY A 153 5.39 -6.20 4.11
CA GLY A 153 6.08 -6.88 5.20
C GLY A 153 7.56 -6.51 5.29
N GLU A 154 8.26 -6.53 4.16
CA GLU A 154 9.67 -6.16 4.08
C GLU A 154 9.89 -4.67 4.38
N ALA A 155 9.06 -3.78 3.79
CA ALA A 155 9.08 -2.36 4.09
C ALA A 155 8.90 -2.07 5.58
N ARG A 156 8.01 -2.82 6.24
CA ARG A 156 7.78 -2.70 7.68
C ARG A 156 9.00 -3.16 8.50
N ALA A 157 9.65 -4.26 8.10
CA ALA A 157 10.86 -4.73 8.77
C ALA A 157 11.99 -3.68 8.67
N LEU A 158 12.17 -3.07 7.50
CA LEU A 158 13.17 -2.01 7.29
C LEU A 158 12.95 -0.80 8.21
N LEU A 159 11.71 -0.38 8.43
CA LEU A 159 11.41 0.74 9.34
C LEU A 159 11.71 0.40 10.80
N LEU A 160 11.49 -0.85 11.21
CA LEU A 160 11.80 -1.30 12.58
C LEU A 160 13.31 -1.36 12.82
N GLU A 161 14.11 -1.74 11.81
CA GLU A 161 15.58 -1.72 11.87
C GLU A 161 16.14 -0.30 12.03
N GLN A 162 15.51 0.71 11.42
CA GLN A 162 15.96 2.10 11.47
C GLN A 162 15.59 2.82 12.78
N GLY A 163 14.62 2.29 13.54
CA GLY A 163 14.17 2.84 14.82
C GLY A 163 14.84 2.23 16.05
N ALA A 164 15.73 1.25 15.87
CA ALA A 164 16.53 0.59 16.90
C ALA A 164 17.97 1.17 16.94
#